data_AF-A0A0W0HGV5-F1
#
_entry.id   AF-A0A0W0HGV5-F1
#
_cell.length_a   1.000
_cell.length_b   1.000
_cell.length_c   1.000
_cell.angle_alpha   90.00
_cell.angle_beta   90.00
_cell.angle_gamma   90.00
#
_symmetry.space_group_name_H-M   'P 1'
#
loop_
_entity.id
_entity.type
_entity.pdbx_description
1 polymer ?
#
loop_
_entity_poly.entity_id
_entity_poly.type
_entity_poly.pdbx_seq_one_letter_code
_entity_poly.pdbx_strand_id
1 'polypeptide(L)'
;MTPLSAVFRNLHQDNLLVLANVSDAGSARIVESVGSKAVATSSAAVAWAHGYQDGNQLPLKLLTTTVESMVRVLTVPLTVDVEGGYSDDLESVAKVVDCVVRAGAVGINIEDGTGSTDLILRKIEVAKKVANKHGIDLFVNVRTDVYLRCLVEPARQLAETLFRASLFEQAGADGIFAAGMVEKNDIATLCEATRLPVNLLAWNGQPGMDELTSLGVKRLSAGSSIAEFLYGANKAVARSFLRTGKLFEYPLDAYTYSDLNSLMAAKKHLSEK
;
A
#
# COMPACT_ATOMS: atom_id res chain seq x y z
N MET A 1 -10.06 26.39 -4.82
CA MET A 1 -10.37 24.95 -4.68
C MET A 1 -9.37 24.37 -3.69
N THR A 2 -9.81 23.58 -2.72
CA THR A 2 -8.90 22.94 -1.75
C THR A 2 -7.99 21.94 -2.48
N PRO A 3 -6.66 21.99 -2.31
CA PRO A 3 -5.76 21.02 -2.92
C PRO A 3 -6.09 19.58 -2.50
N LEU A 4 -5.97 18.61 -3.42
CA LEU A 4 -6.24 17.20 -3.11
C LEU A 4 -5.36 16.64 -1.98
N SER A 5 -4.15 17.17 -1.79
CA SER A 5 -3.30 16.84 -0.64
C SER A 5 -3.94 17.23 0.70
N ALA A 6 -4.50 18.43 0.80
CA ALA A 6 -5.22 18.88 2.00
C ALA A 6 -6.50 18.06 2.21
N VAL A 7 -7.22 17.71 1.14
CA VAL A 7 -8.37 16.78 1.22
C VAL A 7 -7.93 15.44 1.78
N PHE A 8 -6.86 14.84 1.26
CA PHE A 8 -6.37 13.54 1.72
C PHE A 8 -5.95 13.56 3.19
N ARG A 9 -5.27 14.63 3.63
CA ARG A 9 -4.91 14.81 5.04
C ARG A 9 -6.14 14.87 5.94
N ASN A 10 -7.16 15.64 5.56
CA ASN A 10 -8.39 15.78 6.34
C ASN A 10 -9.19 14.47 6.44
N LEU A 11 -9.15 13.63 5.40
CA LEU A 11 -9.80 12.31 5.45
C LEU A 11 -9.28 11.39 6.56
N HIS A 12 -8.08 11.64 7.10
CA HIS A 12 -7.51 10.89 8.23
C HIS A 12 -7.92 11.44 9.61
N GLN A 13 -8.60 12.58 9.67
CA GLN A 13 -9.03 13.21 10.93
C GLN A 13 -10.46 12.79 11.31
N ASP A 14 -11.35 12.74 10.32
CA ASP A 14 -12.79 12.58 10.52
C ASP A 14 -13.18 11.18 11.03
N ASN A 15 -13.28 10.21 10.11
CA ASN A 15 -13.75 8.84 10.35
C ASN A 15 -12.71 7.82 9.86
N LEU A 16 -12.97 6.53 10.08
CA LEU A 16 -12.16 5.46 9.50
C LEU A 16 -12.16 5.58 7.96
N LEU A 17 -10.99 5.91 7.39
CA LEU A 17 -10.78 5.94 5.95
C LEU A 17 -10.53 4.54 5.41
N VAL A 18 -11.51 3.97 4.72
CA VAL A 18 -11.37 2.65 4.08
C VAL A 18 -10.91 2.82 2.64
N LEU A 19 -9.75 2.26 2.30
CA LEU A 19 -9.16 2.34 0.96
C LEU A 19 -9.13 0.97 0.28
N ALA A 20 -9.92 0.82 -0.77
CA ALA A 20 -9.80 -0.28 -1.72
C ALA A 20 -8.57 -0.02 -2.61
N ASN A 21 -7.58 -0.92 -2.51
CA ASN A 21 -6.36 -0.80 -3.29
C ASN A 21 -6.57 -1.23 -4.75
N VAL A 22 -5.90 -0.53 -5.68
CA VAL A 22 -6.07 -0.71 -7.13
C VAL A 22 -4.74 -0.94 -7.85
N SER A 23 -4.80 -1.42 -9.09
CA SER A 23 -3.64 -1.73 -9.94
C SER A 23 -3.47 -0.80 -11.14
N ASP A 24 -4.56 -0.19 -11.63
CA ASP A 24 -4.57 0.59 -12.87
C ASP A 24 -5.67 1.68 -12.88
N ALA A 25 -5.73 2.49 -13.95
CA ALA A 25 -6.74 3.53 -14.11
C ALA A 25 -8.18 3.01 -14.17
N GLY A 26 -8.40 1.81 -14.72
CA GLY A 26 -9.75 1.24 -14.84
C GLY A 26 -10.31 0.85 -13.48
N SER A 27 -9.54 0.11 -12.70
CA SER A 27 -9.84 -0.25 -11.32
C SER A 27 -9.95 0.99 -10.41
N ALA A 28 -9.06 1.97 -10.57
CA ALA A 28 -9.16 3.26 -9.86
C ALA A 28 -10.50 3.97 -10.11
N ARG A 29 -10.95 4.03 -11.37
CA ARG A 29 -12.22 4.67 -11.73
C ARG A 29 -13.43 3.91 -11.19
N ILE A 30 -13.38 2.58 -11.15
CA ILE A 30 -14.42 1.74 -10.54
C ILE A 30 -14.48 2.00 -9.02
N VAL A 31 -13.34 2.01 -8.33
CA VAL A 31 -13.29 2.28 -6.88
C VAL A 31 -13.83 3.67 -6.54
N GLU A 32 -13.50 4.69 -7.33
CA GLU A 32 -14.08 6.02 -7.18
C GLU A 32 -15.60 6.03 -7.44
N SER A 33 -16.07 5.32 -8.47
CA SER A 33 -17.50 5.34 -8.85
C SER A 33 -18.42 4.69 -7.81
N VAL A 34 -17.89 3.75 -7.02
CA VAL A 34 -18.60 3.15 -5.88
C VAL A 34 -18.48 3.97 -4.58
N GLY A 35 -17.91 5.18 -4.66
CA GLY A 35 -17.98 6.19 -3.61
C GLY A 35 -16.71 6.39 -2.79
N SER A 36 -15.58 5.77 -3.16
CA SER A 36 -14.33 5.97 -2.44
C SER A 36 -13.90 7.43 -2.45
N LYS A 37 -13.47 7.94 -1.29
CA LYS A 37 -13.07 9.35 -1.10
C LYS A 37 -11.59 9.61 -1.41
N ALA A 38 -10.82 8.55 -1.56
CA ALA A 38 -9.44 8.54 -2.03
C ALA A 38 -9.13 7.16 -2.63
N VAL A 39 -8.06 7.05 -3.39
CA VAL A 39 -7.61 5.79 -3.99
C VAL A 39 -6.19 5.50 -3.53
N ALA A 40 -5.90 4.23 -3.26
CA ALA A 40 -4.56 3.77 -2.93
C ALA A 40 -4.11 2.72 -3.96
N THR A 41 -2.84 2.77 -4.39
CA THR A 41 -2.27 1.62 -5.11
C THR A 41 -1.86 0.52 -4.12
N SER A 42 -1.67 -0.70 -4.62
CA SER A 42 -0.87 -1.74 -3.95
C SER A 42 0.31 -2.05 -4.87
N SER A 43 1.54 -2.09 -4.34
CA SER A 43 2.73 -2.39 -5.15
C SER A 43 2.58 -3.73 -5.87
N ALA A 44 2.16 -4.77 -5.13
CA ALA A 44 1.85 -6.09 -5.67
C ALA A 44 0.83 -6.05 -6.81
N ALA A 45 -0.31 -5.38 -6.58
CA ALA A 45 -1.37 -5.29 -7.58
C ALA A 45 -0.88 -4.61 -8.88
N VAL A 46 -0.14 -3.51 -8.75
CA VAL A 46 0.45 -2.80 -9.89
C VAL A 46 1.51 -3.66 -10.58
N ALA A 47 2.41 -4.29 -9.83
CA ALA A 47 3.46 -5.15 -10.39
C ALA A 47 2.88 -6.31 -11.19
N TRP A 48 1.90 -7.03 -10.62
CA TRP A 48 1.25 -8.16 -11.28
C TRP A 48 0.47 -7.74 -12.53
N ALA A 49 -0.13 -6.54 -12.56
CA ALA A 49 -0.80 -6.00 -13.74
C ALA A 49 0.16 -5.78 -14.92
N HIS A 50 1.44 -5.52 -14.64
CA HIS A 50 2.50 -5.41 -15.64
C HIS A 50 3.30 -6.70 -15.86
N GLY A 51 2.94 -7.80 -15.18
CA GLY A 51 3.66 -9.07 -15.28
C GLY A 51 5.00 -9.12 -14.56
N TYR A 52 5.17 -8.31 -13.50
CA TYR A 52 6.33 -8.32 -12.62
C TYR A 52 5.97 -8.91 -11.26
N GLN A 53 6.96 -9.48 -10.57
CA GLN A 53 6.83 -9.80 -9.16
C GLN A 53 6.77 -8.52 -8.32
N ASP A 54 6.15 -8.58 -7.14
CA ASP A 54 6.29 -7.53 -6.14
C ASP A 54 7.71 -7.55 -5.52
N GLY A 55 8.12 -6.49 -4.84
CA GLY A 55 9.44 -6.42 -4.20
C GLY A 55 10.48 -5.67 -5.04
N ASN A 56 10.15 -4.45 -5.45
CA ASN A 56 10.98 -3.49 -6.19
C ASN A 56 11.39 -3.96 -7.59
N GLN A 57 10.64 -4.90 -8.18
CA GLN A 57 10.94 -5.44 -9.52
C GLN A 57 10.27 -4.64 -10.63
N LEU A 58 9.21 -3.89 -10.34
CA LEU A 58 8.53 -3.07 -11.33
C LEU A 58 9.44 -1.90 -11.76
N PRO A 59 9.69 -1.70 -13.07
CA PRO A 59 10.43 -0.53 -13.54
C PRO A 59 9.75 0.79 -13.14
N LEU A 60 10.51 1.74 -12.60
CA LEU A 60 10.00 3.05 -12.17
C LEU A 60 9.19 3.76 -13.26
N LYS A 61 9.59 3.66 -14.53
CA LYS A 61 8.84 4.23 -15.66
C LYS A 61 7.41 3.68 -15.75
N LEU A 62 7.20 2.38 -15.49
CA LEU A 62 5.88 1.76 -15.50
C LEU A 62 5.05 2.21 -14.30
N LEU A 63 5.67 2.34 -13.11
CA LEU A 63 5.00 2.92 -11.95
C LEU A 63 4.51 4.35 -12.26
N THR A 64 5.40 5.23 -12.73
CA THR A 64 5.06 6.62 -13.08
C THR A 64 3.94 6.69 -14.11
N THR A 65 4.05 5.93 -15.20
CA THR A 65 3.01 5.89 -16.26
C THR A 65 1.66 5.41 -15.71
N THR A 66 1.68 4.44 -14.79
CA THR A 66 0.46 3.93 -14.14
C THR A 66 -0.19 5.01 -13.28
N VAL A 67 0.60 5.72 -12.47
CA VAL A 67 0.12 6.83 -11.62
C VAL A 67 -0.47 7.95 -12.49
N GLU A 68 0.22 8.38 -13.54
CA GLU A 68 -0.28 9.39 -14.49
C GLU A 68 -1.62 8.96 -15.11
N SER A 69 -1.74 7.68 -15.47
CA SER A 69 -2.98 7.14 -16.04
C SER A 69 -4.16 7.16 -15.07
N MET A 70 -3.92 6.94 -13.77
CA MET A 70 -4.93 7.01 -12.71
C MET A 70 -5.32 8.47 -12.43
N VAL A 71 -4.35 9.36 -12.27
CA VAL A 71 -4.59 10.79 -12.01
C VAL A 71 -5.43 11.43 -13.12
N ARG A 72 -5.22 11.01 -14.38
CA ARG A 72 -6.03 11.48 -15.52
C ARG A 72 -7.53 11.19 -15.38
N VAL A 73 -7.93 10.13 -14.66
CA VAL A 73 -9.33 9.69 -14.57
C VAL A 73 -9.97 9.93 -13.20
N LEU A 74 -9.17 10.22 -12.17
CA LEU A 74 -9.63 10.45 -10.80
C LEU A 74 -9.94 11.92 -10.54
N THR A 75 -10.96 12.15 -9.72
CA THR A 75 -11.29 13.45 -9.12
C THR A 75 -11.00 13.50 -7.62
N VAL A 76 -10.64 12.35 -7.04
CA VAL A 76 -10.27 12.16 -5.63
C VAL A 76 -8.76 11.98 -5.44
N PRO A 77 -8.21 12.19 -4.23
CA PRO A 77 -6.80 11.98 -3.94
C PRO A 77 -6.28 10.58 -4.27
N LEU A 78 -5.04 10.48 -4.74
CA LEU A 78 -4.32 9.23 -4.96
C LEU A 78 -3.11 9.14 -4.02
N THR A 79 -3.00 8.04 -3.28
CA THR A 79 -1.79 7.65 -2.53
C THR A 79 -1.13 6.44 -3.17
N VAL A 80 0.19 6.47 -3.31
CA VAL A 80 0.94 5.46 -4.07
C VAL A 80 1.84 4.66 -3.15
N ASP A 81 1.72 3.34 -3.20
CA ASP A 81 2.68 2.43 -2.59
C ASP A 81 3.98 2.42 -3.38
N VAL A 82 5.06 2.90 -2.75
CA VAL A 82 6.41 2.95 -3.33
C VAL A 82 7.35 1.92 -2.68
N GLU A 83 6.80 0.94 -1.96
CA GLU A 83 7.56 -0.10 -1.27
C GLU A 83 8.63 0.52 -0.35
N GLY A 84 9.86 -0.02 -0.35
CA GLY A 84 10.99 0.57 0.37
C GLY A 84 11.63 1.78 -0.35
N GLY A 85 10.98 2.33 -1.38
CA GLY A 85 11.53 3.38 -2.24
C GLY A 85 12.44 2.86 -3.36
N TYR A 86 12.32 1.58 -3.72
CA TYR A 86 13.06 0.87 -4.78
C TYR A 86 14.59 0.78 -4.59
N SER A 87 15.12 1.34 -3.50
CA SER A 87 16.54 1.32 -3.19
C SER A 87 16.78 1.72 -1.72
N ASP A 88 17.96 1.38 -1.21
CA ASP A 88 18.49 1.92 0.04
C ASP A 88 19.34 3.17 -0.19
N ASP A 89 19.70 3.46 -1.44
CA ASP A 89 20.32 4.72 -1.82
C ASP A 89 19.29 5.86 -1.80
N LEU A 90 19.57 6.88 -0.99
CA LEU A 90 18.64 7.99 -0.78
C LEU A 90 18.44 8.86 -2.02
N GLU A 91 19.42 8.95 -2.92
CA GLU A 91 19.24 9.66 -4.19
C GLU A 91 18.25 8.92 -5.10
N SER A 92 18.32 7.59 -5.11
CA SER A 92 17.38 6.74 -5.84
C SER A 92 15.97 6.82 -5.24
N VAL A 93 15.84 6.80 -3.91
CA VAL A 93 14.55 7.03 -3.23
C VAL A 93 13.99 8.42 -3.58
N ALA A 94 14.82 9.46 -3.59
CA ALA A 94 14.41 10.81 -3.97
C ALA A 94 13.85 10.84 -5.40
N LYS A 95 14.46 10.13 -6.34
CA LYS A 95 13.97 10.01 -7.74
C LYS A 95 12.61 9.33 -7.80
N VAL A 96 12.39 8.24 -7.05
CA VAL A 96 11.10 7.55 -7.00
C VAL A 96 10.00 8.47 -6.48
N VAL A 97 10.25 9.13 -5.34
CA VAL A 97 9.28 10.08 -4.77
C VAL A 97 9.00 11.24 -5.73
N ASP A 98 10.05 11.81 -6.36
CA ASP A 98 9.91 12.89 -7.35
C ASP A 98 9.00 12.46 -8.50
N CYS A 99 9.23 11.27 -9.06
CA CYS A 99 8.42 10.73 -10.14
C CYS A 99 6.94 10.60 -9.77
N VAL A 100 6.60 9.99 -8.63
CA VAL A 100 5.19 9.79 -8.26
C VAL A 100 4.49 11.09 -7.85
N VAL A 101 5.20 12.00 -7.18
CA VAL A 101 4.67 13.34 -6.83
C VAL A 101 4.37 14.13 -8.09
N ARG A 102 5.30 14.17 -9.05
CA ARG A 102 5.09 14.85 -10.35
C ARG A 102 3.99 14.22 -11.18
N ALA A 103 3.79 12.91 -11.07
CA ALA A 103 2.68 12.20 -11.69
C ALA A 103 1.31 12.52 -11.06
N GLY A 104 1.30 13.18 -9.89
CA GLY A 104 0.08 13.66 -9.22
C GLY A 104 -0.31 12.91 -7.95
N ALA A 105 0.55 12.04 -7.42
CA ALA A 105 0.34 11.43 -6.11
C ALA A 105 0.38 12.51 -5.00
N VAL A 106 -0.57 12.44 -4.07
CA VAL A 106 -0.64 13.35 -2.92
C VAL A 106 -0.41 12.64 -1.59
N GLY A 107 -0.23 11.33 -1.62
CA GLY A 107 0.31 10.54 -0.53
C GLY A 107 1.20 9.42 -1.04
N ILE A 108 2.03 8.87 -0.16
CA ILE A 108 2.75 7.62 -0.42
C ILE A 108 2.64 6.68 0.77
N ASN A 109 2.73 5.38 0.50
CA ASN A 109 3.18 4.41 1.49
C ASN A 109 4.67 4.11 1.23
N ILE A 110 5.50 4.15 2.28
CA ILE A 110 6.90 3.73 2.23
C ILE A 110 7.20 2.80 3.41
N GLU A 111 7.87 1.68 3.17
CA GLU A 111 8.09 0.64 4.19
C GLU A 111 9.55 0.54 4.67
N ASP A 112 9.70 0.13 5.92
CA ASP A 112 11.00 -0.22 6.50
C ASP A 112 11.48 -1.62 6.08
N GLY A 113 10.54 -2.53 5.75
CA GLY A 113 10.82 -3.90 5.35
C GLY A 113 11.67 -4.62 6.41
N THR A 114 12.81 -5.15 6.01
CA THR A 114 13.81 -5.74 6.93
C THR A 114 15.01 -4.82 7.18
N GLY A 115 14.94 -3.56 6.73
CA GLY A 115 16.00 -2.57 6.86
C GLY A 115 16.14 -2.01 8.28
N SER A 116 17.16 -1.17 8.49
CA SER A 116 17.34 -0.48 9.76
C SER A 116 16.35 0.67 9.93
N THR A 117 15.96 0.95 11.18
CA THR A 117 15.10 2.09 11.50
C THR A 117 15.73 3.41 11.05
N ASP A 118 17.04 3.59 11.20
CA ASP A 118 17.74 4.82 10.75
C ASP A 118 17.56 5.10 9.26
N LEU A 119 17.52 4.05 8.43
CA LEU A 119 17.36 4.20 6.99
C LEU A 119 15.97 4.71 6.63
N ILE A 120 14.91 4.13 7.21
CA ILE A 120 13.54 4.59 6.93
C ILE A 120 13.33 6.03 7.41
N LEU A 121 13.91 6.45 8.54
CA LEU A 121 13.84 7.84 9.01
C LEU A 121 14.42 8.81 7.98
N ARG A 122 15.58 8.50 7.41
CA ARG A 122 16.19 9.31 6.35
C ARG A 122 15.36 9.29 5.06
N LYS A 123 14.70 8.19 4.74
CA LYS A 123 13.78 8.10 3.59
C LYS A 123 12.54 8.98 3.78
N ILE A 124 11.99 9.09 5.00
CA ILE A 124 10.90 10.02 5.34
C ILE A 124 11.34 11.46 5.08
N GLU A 125 12.48 11.88 5.62
CA GLU A 125 13.02 13.24 5.43
C GLU A 125 13.22 13.57 3.94
N VAL A 126 13.77 12.63 3.17
CA VAL A 126 13.93 12.76 1.72
C VAL A 126 12.58 12.94 1.03
N ALA A 127 11.57 12.13 1.37
CA ALA A 127 10.25 12.23 0.77
C ALA A 127 9.60 13.60 1.03
N LYS A 128 9.64 14.08 2.28
CA LYS A 128 9.12 15.41 2.66
C LYS A 128 9.88 16.52 1.92
N LYS A 129 11.23 16.44 1.85
CA LYS A 129 12.06 17.43 1.16
C LYS A 129 11.77 17.48 -0.34
N VAL A 130 11.59 16.34 -1.00
CA VAL A 130 11.27 16.27 -2.43
C VAL A 130 9.89 16.85 -2.70
N ALA A 131 8.87 16.46 -1.93
CA ALA A 131 7.52 16.98 -2.10
C ALA A 131 7.42 18.51 -1.89
N ASN A 132 8.13 19.04 -0.89
CA ASN A 132 8.18 20.47 -0.61
C ASN A 132 8.75 21.28 -1.78
N LYS A 133 9.69 20.74 -2.56
CA LYS A 133 10.21 21.41 -3.77
C LYS A 133 9.13 21.62 -4.85
N HIS A 134 8.09 20.78 -4.84
CA HIS A 134 6.94 20.87 -5.74
C HIS A 134 5.75 21.62 -5.12
N GLY A 135 5.90 22.13 -3.89
CA GLY A 135 4.79 22.76 -3.16
C GLY A 135 3.66 21.79 -2.79
N ILE A 136 3.95 20.49 -2.75
CA ILE A 136 2.97 19.46 -2.40
C ILE A 136 3.17 19.08 -0.94
N ASP A 137 2.13 19.27 -0.14
CA ASP A 137 2.04 18.70 1.21
C ASP A 137 1.77 17.19 1.13
N LEU A 138 2.82 16.42 0.83
CA LEU A 138 2.73 14.98 0.66
C LEU A 138 2.44 14.30 2.00
N PHE A 139 1.40 13.46 2.02
CA PHE A 139 1.11 12.57 3.15
C PHE A 139 2.01 11.33 3.10
N VAL A 140 3.00 11.25 3.98
CA VAL A 140 3.93 10.12 4.07
C VAL A 140 3.41 9.14 5.12
N ASN A 141 2.80 8.04 4.66
CA ASN A 141 2.33 6.96 5.51
C ASN A 141 3.41 5.88 5.63
N VAL A 142 4.01 5.73 6.81
CA VAL A 142 5.18 4.86 6.99
C VAL A 142 4.73 3.48 7.46
N ARG A 143 5.03 2.47 6.66
CA ARG A 143 4.74 1.07 6.98
C ARG A 143 5.87 0.46 7.79
N THR A 144 5.49 -0.18 8.88
CA THR A 144 6.35 -1.05 9.66
C THR A 144 5.96 -2.50 9.45
N ASP A 145 6.94 -3.33 9.13
CA ASP A 145 6.77 -4.77 8.89
C ASP A 145 7.03 -5.64 10.12
N VAL A 146 7.11 -5.05 11.32
CA VAL A 146 7.36 -5.75 12.60
C VAL A 146 6.44 -6.96 12.80
N TYR A 147 5.14 -6.79 12.56
CA TYR A 147 4.16 -7.88 12.66
C TYR A 147 4.16 -8.73 11.40
N LEU A 148 3.99 -8.12 10.21
CA LEU A 148 3.86 -8.85 8.95
C LEU A 148 5.05 -9.78 8.65
N ARG A 149 6.28 -9.35 8.93
CA ARG A 149 7.52 -10.10 8.69
C ARG A 149 8.11 -10.72 9.94
N CYS A 150 7.44 -10.63 11.09
CA CYS A 150 7.93 -11.14 12.37
C CYS A 150 9.37 -10.70 12.69
N LEU A 151 9.66 -9.39 12.58
CA LEU A 151 11.05 -8.87 12.70
C LEU A 151 11.65 -9.06 14.11
N VAL A 152 10.79 -9.25 15.10
CA VAL A 152 11.16 -9.55 16.49
C VAL A 152 10.23 -10.64 17.04
N GLU A 153 10.63 -11.25 18.15
CA GLU A 153 9.81 -12.21 18.89
C GLU A 153 8.41 -11.66 19.20
N PRO A 154 7.34 -12.48 19.15
CA PRO A 154 5.96 -12.02 19.34
C PRO A 154 5.75 -11.13 20.58
N ALA A 155 6.34 -11.50 21.72
CA ALA A 155 6.24 -10.73 22.97
C ALA A 155 6.86 -9.32 22.92
N ARG A 156 7.66 -9.01 21.87
CA ARG A 156 8.31 -7.70 21.67
C ARG A 156 7.72 -6.90 20.51
N GLN A 157 6.81 -7.47 19.72
CA GLN A 157 6.29 -6.82 18.51
C GLN A 157 5.59 -5.48 18.81
N LEU A 158 4.77 -5.43 19.87
CA LEU A 158 4.10 -4.19 20.28
C LEU A 158 5.13 -3.13 20.70
N ALA A 159 6.05 -3.49 21.60
CA ALA A 159 7.06 -2.56 22.10
C ALA A 159 7.95 -1.99 20.97
N GLU A 160 8.37 -2.84 20.02
CA GLU A 160 9.12 -2.42 18.84
C GLU A 160 8.31 -1.51 17.92
N THR A 161 7.01 -1.81 17.72
CA THR A 161 6.13 -0.99 16.90
C THR A 161 5.89 0.40 17.51
N LEU A 162 5.68 0.47 18.83
CA LEU A 162 5.56 1.73 19.57
C LEU A 162 6.85 2.56 19.49
N PHE A 163 8.00 1.91 19.65
CA PHE A 163 9.30 2.56 19.49
C PHE A 163 9.46 3.16 18.09
N ARG A 164 9.21 2.39 17.03
CA ARG A 164 9.26 2.88 15.65
C ARG A 164 8.25 4.00 15.39
N ALA A 165 7.02 3.88 15.88
CA ALA A 165 6.00 4.91 15.74
C ALA A 165 6.48 6.27 16.30
N SER A 166 7.10 6.25 17.48
CA SER A 166 7.65 7.47 18.10
C SER A 166 8.75 8.11 17.25
N LEU A 167 9.58 7.31 16.57
CA LEU A 167 10.65 7.80 15.69
C LEU A 167 10.08 8.31 14.37
N PHE A 168 9.09 7.63 13.79
CA PHE A 168 8.42 8.07 12.57
C PHE A 168 7.72 9.42 12.77
N GLU A 169 7.07 9.59 13.92
CA GLU A 169 6.44 10.87 14.30
C GLU A 169 7.49 11.99 14.39
N GLN A 170 8.64 11.74 15.02
CA GLN A 170 9.75 12.70 15.11
C GLN A 170 10.37 13.03 13.74
N ALA A 171 10.45 12.06 12.82
CA ALA A 171 10.95 12.26 11.46
C ALA A 171 9.95 12.98 10.53
N GLY A 172 8.74 13.26 11.00
CA GLY A 172 7.72 13.99 10.24
C GLY A 172 6.88 13.11 9.31
N ALA A 173 6.70 11.83 9.65
CA ALA A 173 5.66 11.00 9.06
C ALA A 173 4.27 11.61 9.30
N ASP A 174 3.34 11.33 8.39
CA ASP A 174 1.96 11.81 8.47
C ASP A 174 0.98 10.71 8.90
N GLY A 175 1.42 9.45 8.91
CA GLY A 175 0.67 8.28 9.36
C GLY A 175 1.59 7.09 9.60
N ILE A 176 1.12 6.13 10.40
CA ILE A 176 1.79 4.86 10.62
C ILE A 176 0.94 3.73 10.08
N PHE A 177 1.56 2.78 9.37
CA PHE A 177 0.93 1.59 8.84
C PHE A 177 1.50 0.33 9.51
N ALA A 178 0.78 -0.19 10.51
CA ALA A 178 1.14 -1.40 11.24
C ALA A 178 0.61 -2.65 10.51
N ALA A 179 1.31 -3.06 9.45
CA ALA A 179 0.90 -4.19 8.63
C ALA A 179 1.00 -5.52 9.41
N GLY A 180 -0.05 -6.34 9.37
CA GLY A 180 -0.13 -7.63 10.06
C GLY A 180 -0.54 -7.57 11.54
N MET A 181 -0.76 -6.39 12.12
CA MET A 181 -1.28 -6.27 13.47
C MET A 181 -2.78 -6.62 13.51
N VAL A 182 -3.16 -7.60 14.33
CA VAL A 182 -4.55 -8.08 14.43
C VAL A 182 -5.13 -8.06 15.86
N GLU A 183 -4.27 -8.10 16.87
CA GLU A 183 -4.70 -8.18 18.27
C GLU A 183 -5.30 -6.86 18.75
N LYS A 184 -6.53 -6.92 19.27
CA LYS A 184 -7.30 -5.75 19.72
C LYS A 184 -6.54 -4.86 20.69
N ASN A 185 -5.89 -5.46 21.69
CA ASN A 185 -5.18 -4.72 22.73
C ASN A 185 -3.95 -4.00 22.16
N ASP A 186 -3.23 -4.63 21.24
CA ASP A 186 -2.08 -4.03 20.58
C ASP A 186 -2.51 -2.85 19.69
N ILE A 187 -3.60 -3.01 18.95
CA ILE A 187 -4.20 -1.94 18.12
C ILE A 187 -4.59 -0.74 18.99
N ALA A 188 -5.32 -0.99 20.08
CA ALA A 188 -5.73 0.06 21.02
C ALA A 188 -4.51 0.82 21.59
N THR A 189 -3.51 0.06 22.06
CA THR A 189 -2.30 0.62 22.66
C THR A 189 -1.53 1.47 21.64
N LEU A 190 -1.41 1.02 20.39
CA LEU A 190 -0.76 1.81 19.34
C LEU A 190 -1.52 3.11 19.05
N CYS A 191 -2.85 3.05 18.92
CA CYS A 191 -3.67 4.23 18.64
C CYS A 191 -3.62 5.26 19.78
N GLU A 192 -3.51 4.82 21.03
CA GLU A 192 -3.37 5.72 22.19
C GLU A 192 -1.98 6.34 22.31
N ALA A 193 -0.93 5.63 21.88
CA ALA A 193 0.46 6.00 22.12
C ALA A 193 1.07 6.96 21.07
N THR A 194 0.47 7.09 19.88
CA THR A 194 0.97 7.97 18.81
C THR A 194 -0.05 9.01 18.38
N ARG A 195 0.42 10.15 17.86
CA ARG A 195 -0.43 11.14 17.20
C ARG A 195 -0.63 10.86 15.72
N LEU A 196 0.14 9.93 15.15
CA LEU A 196 0.02 9.52 13.77
C LEU A 196 -1.30 8.76 13.57
N PRO A 197 -2.13 9.13 12.57
CA PRO A 197 -3.24 8.30 12.11
C PRO A 197 -2.77 6.86 11.85
N VAL A 198 -3.35 5.90 12.58
CA VAL A 198 -3.02 4.48 12.44
C VAL A 198 -3.77 3.91 11.23
N ASN A 199 -3.00 3.37 10.28
CA ASN A 199 -3.44 2.56 9.16
C ASN A 199 -3.20 1.08 9.46
N LEU A 200 -4.18 0.23 9.16
CA LEU A 200 -4.03 -1.22 9.21
C LEU A 200 -4.21 -1.84 7.82
N LEU A 201 -3.60 -3.01 7.62
CA LEU A 201 -3.85 -3.87 6.48
C LEU A 201 -5.02 -4.77 6.86
N ALA A 202 -6.08 -4.80 6.04
CA ALA A 202 -7.19 -5.70 6.25
C ALA A 202 -6.67 -7.15 6.29
N TRP A 203 -6.93 -7.84 7.39
CA TRP A 203 -6.37 -9.16 7.66
C TRP A 203 -7.36 -10.05 8.39
N ASN A 204 -7.28 -11.36 8.15
CA ASN A 204 -8.12 -12.32 8.84
C ASN A 204 -7.83 -12.32 10.35
N GLY A 205 -8.89 -12.30 11.16
CA GLY A 205 -8.79 -12.27 12.63
C GLY A 205 -8.77 -10.86 13.23
N GLN A 206 -8.78 -9.80 12.41
CA GLN A 206 -8.95 -8.43 12.91
C GLN A 206 -10.36 -8.17 13.45
N PRO A 207 -10.50 -7.21 14.40
CA PRO A 207 -11.79 -6.65 14.75
C PRO A 207 -12.56 -6.11 13.54
N GLY A 208 -13.89 -6.06 13.66
CA GLY A 208 -14.74 -5.45 12.63
C GLY A 208 -14.55 -3.92 12.53
N MET A 209 -15.02 -3.30 11.45
CA MET A 209 -14.79 -1.86 11.18
C MET A 209 -15.27 -0.93 12.30
N ASP A 210 -16.43 -1.21 12.89
CA ASP A 210 -16.97 -0.40 14.00
C ASP A 210 -16.08 -0.46 15.24
N GLU A 211 -15.53 -1.64 15.52
CA GLU A 211 -14.61 -1.85 16.62
C GLU A 211 -13.26 -1.20 16.33
N LEU A 212 -12.68 -1.37 15.14
CA LEU A 212 -11.46 -0.66 14.74
C LEU A 212 -11.61 0.86 14.85
N THR A 213 -12.77 1.40 14.43
CA THR A 213 -13.09 2.82 14.59
C THR A 213 -13.09 3.23 16.07
N SER A 214 -13.69 2.40 16.92
CA SER A 214 -13.78 2.64 18.37
C SER A 214 -12.43 2.55 19.07
N LEU A 215 -11.50 1.75 18.53
CA LEU A 215 -10.11 1.65 19.00
C LEU A 215 -9.24 2.84 18.56
N GLY A 216 -9.74 3.71 17.67
CA GLY A 216 -9.01 4.88 17.19
C GLY A 216 -8.27 4.71 15.86
N VAL A 217 -8.46 3.58 15.16
CA VAL A 217 -7.89 3.37 13.82
C VAL A 217 -8.44 4.42 12.86
N LYS A 218 -7.57 5.02 12.05
CA LYS A 218 -7.93 6.11 11.13
C LYS A 218 -7.92 5.70 9.68
N ARG A 219 -7.25 4.61 9.33
CA ARG A 219 -7.26 4.06 7.96
C ARG A 219 -7.25 2.53 7.96
N LEU A 220 -7.97 1.94 7.01
CA LEU A 220 -7.93 0.51 6.71
C LEU A 220 -7.69 0.33 5.22
N SER A 221 -6.60 -0.35 4.86
CA SER A 221 -6.20 -0.59 3.46
C SER A 221 -6.39 -2.07 3.11
N ALA A 222 -6.87 -2.38 1.91
CA ALA A 222 -7.06 -3.76 1.45
C ALA A 222 -5.77 -4.47 0.99
N GLY A 223 -4.67 -3.73 0.77
CA GLY A 223 -3.42 -4.26 0.24
C GLY A 223 -3.60 -5.01 -1.08
N SER A 224 -2.97 -6.17 -1.22
CA SER A 224 -3.06 -6.99 -2.44
C SER A 224 -4.34 -7.82 -2.54
N SER A 225 -5.16 -7.91 -1.48
CA SER A 225 -6.24 -8.89 -1.39
C SER A 225 -7.32 -8.75 -2.47
N ILE A 226 -7.58 -7.52 -2.94
CA ILE A 226 -8.51 -7.30 -4.05
C ILE A 226 -7.93 -7.86 -5.36
N ALA A 227 -6.66 -7.59 -5.64
CA ALA A 227 -6.00 -8.11 -6.84
C ALA A 227 -5.92 -9.65 -6.79
N GLU A 228 -5.53 -10.21 -5.65
CA GLU A 228 -5.56 -11.65 -5.35
C GLU A 228 -6.89 -12.31 -5.71
N PHE A 229 -8.00 -11.73 -5.26
CA PHE A 229 -9.34 -12.20 -5.62
C PHE A 229 -9.62 -12.09 -7.12
N LEU A 230 -9.35 -10.93 -7.73
CA LEU A 230 -9.62 -10.68 -9.15
C LEU A 230 -8.83 -11.61 -10.07
N TYR A 231 -7.56 -11.86 -9.79
CA TYR A 231 -6.76 -12.80 -10.57
C TYR A 231 -7.22 -14.24 -10.40
N GLY A 232 -7.66 -14.63 -9.20
CA GLY A 232 -8.27 -15.95 -8.98
C GLY A 232 -9.55 -16.13 -9.79
N ALA A 233 -10.44 -15.13 -9.76
CA ALA A 233 -11.66 -15.11 -10.56
C ALA A 233 -11.35 -15.16 -12.07
N ASN A 234 -10.38 -14.37 -12.53
CA ASN A 234 -9.92 -14.37 -13.93
C ASN A 234 -9.47 -15.77 -14.35
N LYS A 235 -8.64 -16.45 -13.54
CA LYS A 235 -8.20 -17.82 -13.80
C LYS A 235 -9.37 -18.80 -13.88
N ALA A 236 -10.33 -18.73 -12.96
CA ALA A 236 -11.50 -19.60 -12.94
C ALA A 236 -12.34 -19.43 -14.22
N VAL A 237 -12.64 -18.19 -14.59
CA VAL A 237 -13.42 -17.84 -15.80
C VAL A 237 -12.67 -18.22 -17.07
N ALA A 238 -11.38 -17.90 -17.16
CA ALA A 238 -10.55 -18.27 -18.30
C ALA A 238 -10.48 -19.79 -18.50
N ARG A 239 -10.33 -20.55 -17.40
CA ARG A 239 -10.36 -22.02 -17.45
C ARG A 239 -11.70 -22.55 -17.93
N SER A 240 -12.80 -22.00 -17.43
CA SER A 240 -14.15 -22.37 -17.87
C SER A 240 -14.31 -22.13 -19.37
N PHE A 241 -14.00 -20.91 -19.82
CA PHE A 241 -14.15 -20.52 -21.21
C PHE A 241 -13.28 -21.35 -22.16
N LEU A 242 -12.02 -21.61 -21.82
CA LEU A 242 -11.14 -22.44 -22.64
C LEU A 242 -11.62 -23.89 -22.76
N ARG A 243 -12.32 -24.42 -21.75
CA ARG A 243 -12.84 -25.79 -21.75
C ARG A 243 -14.20 -25.91 -22.45
N THR A 244 -15.09 -24.93 -22.28
CA THR A 244 -16.51 -25.08 -22.64
C THR A 244 -17.05 -23.98 -23.55
N GLY A 245 -16.27 -22.93 -23.82
CA GLY A 245 -16.74 -21.72 -24.49
C GLY A 245 -17.70 -20.87 -23.65
N LYS A 246 -17.89 -21.19 -22.36
CA LYS A 246 -18.80 -20.48 -21.45
C LYS A 246 -18.06 -19.92 -20.24
N LEU A 247 -18.45 -18.71 -19.82
CA LEU A 247 -17.82 -18.01 -18.70
C LEU A 247 -18.11 -18.66 -17.33
N PHE A 248 -19.30 -19.24 -17.13
CA PHE A 248 -19.76 -19.68 -15.82
C PHE A 248 -20.20 -21.15 -15.81
N GLU A 249 -19.44 -22.00 -15.11
CA GLU A 249 -19.90 -23.33 -14.67
C GLU A 249 -19.53 -23.65 -13.20
N TYR A 250 -18.73 -22.81 -12.52
CA TYR A 250 -18.19 -23.08 -11.17
C TYR A 250 -18.09 -21.80 -10.31
N PRO A 251 -18.00 -21.92 -8.97
CA PRO A 251 -17.73 -20.79 -8.07
C PRO A 251 -16.37 -20.13 -8.34
N LEU A 252 -16.25 -18.84 -7.99
CA LEU A 252 -15.02 -18.05 -8.12
C LEU A 252 -14.15 -18.21 -6.87
N ASP A 253 -12.86 -18.49 -7.07
CA ASP A 253 -11.84 -18.60 -6.00
C ASP A 253 -10.81 -17.46 -6.11
N ALA A 254 -10.22 -17.04 -4.98
CA ALA A 254 -9.10 -16.09 -4.96
C ALA A 254 -7.74 -16.82 -5.13
N TYR A 255 -6.75 -16.17 -5.72
CA TYR A 255 -5.35 -16.58 -5.57
C TYR A 255 -4.74 -15.96 -4.31
N THR A 256 -3.70 -16.57 -3.73
CA THR A 256 -2.92 -15.94 -2.67
C THR A 256 -1.78 -15.07 -3.22
N TYR A 257 -1.25 -14.16 -2.40
CA TYR A 257 -0.06 -13.36 -2.71
C TYR A 257 1.12 -14.23 -3.19
N SER A 258 1.34 -15.39 -2.54
CA SER A 258 2.41 -16.32 -2.90
C SER A 258 2.17 -16.96 -4.28
N ASP A 259 0.94 -17.36 -4.58
CA ASP A 259 0.57 -17.95 -5.87
C ASP A 259 0.84 -16.97 -7.02
N LEU A 260 0.41 -15.72 -6.87
CA LEU A 260 0.58 -14.70 -7.91
C LEU A 260 2.04 -14.29 -8.10
N ASN A 261 2.77 -14.04 -7.02
CA ASN A 261 4.21 -13.74 -7.13
C ASN A 261 5.01 -14.86 -7.79
N SER A 262 4.64 -16.12 -7.56
CA SER A 262 5.29 -17.27 -8.19
C SER A 262 5.02 -17.33 -9.70
N LEU A 263 3.80 -16.97 -10.14
CA LEU A 263 3.44 -16.94 -11.56
C LEU A 263 4.18 -15.85 -12.35
N MET A 264 4.47 -14.72 -11.70
CA MET A 264 5.17 -13.58 -12.33
C MET A 264 6.70 -13.71 -12.29
N ALA A 265 7.23 -14.79 -11.74
CA ALA A 265 8.67 -15.06 -11.76
C ALA A 265 9.18 -15.26 -13.19
N ALA A 266 10.35 -14.70 -13.52
CA ALA A 266 11.00 -14.96 -14.80
C ALA A 266 11.23 -16.48 -14.98
N LYS A 267 10.85 -17.04 -16.14
CA LYS A 267 11.15 -18.43 -16.46
C LYS A 267 12.66 -18.62 -16.46
N LYS A 268 13.17 -19.46 -15.55
CA LYS A 268 14.53 -19.99 -15.69
C LYS A 268 14.54 -20.79 -16.98
N HIS A 269 15.17 -20.28 -18.04
CA HIS A 269 15.54 -21.14 -19.15
C HIS A 269 16.42 -22.24 -18.56
N LEU A 270 15.92 -23.48 -18.61
CA LEU A 270 16.77 -24.65 -18.44
C LEU A 270 17.84 -24.53 -19.53
N SER A 271 19.04 -24.10 -19.14
CA SER A 271 20.21 -24.24 -19.99
C SER A 271 20.33 -25.73 -20.29
N GLU A 272 20.06 -26.09 -21.55
CA GLU A 272 20.34 -27.42 -22.07
C GLU A 272 21.81 -27.75 -21.79
N LYS A 273 22.04 -28.93 -21.19
CA LYS A 273 23.37 -29.51 -20.97
C LYS A 273 23.96 -30.00 -22.27
#